data_AF-A0A1A8FZT1-F1
#
_entry.id   AF-A0A1A8FZT1-F1
#
_cell.length_a   1.000
_cell.length_b   1.000
_cell.length_c   1.000
_cell.angle_alpha   90.00
_cell.angle_beta   90.00
_cell.angle_gamma   90.00
#
_symmetry.space_group_name_H-M   'P 1'
#
loop_
_entity.id
_entity.type
_entity.pdbx_description
1 polymer ?
#
loop_
_entity_poly.entity_id
_entity_poly.type
_entity_poly.pdbx_seq_one_letter_code
_entity_poly.pdbx_strand_id
1 'polypeptide(L)'
;MLITIVFCLPDMLMMSSSSYNGSVLQSNHSYGSTFMSAYLTCLTSRPSSIIFSSYIVLHISLHLPLSVLILYRIFQQTKQCPFFSAAPMSHSDCFTYHLVIMELIGVLGFSLCLCGIYIQISKSVLFAGSLMSSFTWFGEICFHILTCFERYLAVVHPVTYLGLKKERGIRIRNVVIGCVWLLCCLGIGGMPANLFIFVNFGILFLSTTLVSSFSISVLIVLIQTGPGDKGKGRERVDQSKQKAFYIIVVILGVLLLRFTWGLYWAILNEAGGSTSCVLMTVDVWFNLPSTLVQPLLFLFRVGKTTSCK
;
A
#
# COMPACT_ATOMS: atom_id res chain seq x y z
N MET A 1 5.23 -4.24 -24.59
CA MET A 1 6.29 -3.28 -24.96
C MET A 1 5.60 -1.98 -25.33
N LEU A 2 5.84 -0.94 -24.54
CA LEU A 2 5.35 0.45 -24.65
C LEU A 2 3.86 0.68 -24.96
N ILE A 3 3.11 1.06 -23.92
CA ILE A 3 1.89 1.87 -24.10
C ILE A 3 2.36 3.30 -24.36
N THR A 4 2.49 3.64 -25.62
CA THR A 4 2.67 5.02 -26.11
C THR A 4 1.29 5.66 -26.18
N ILE A 5 0.90 6.44 -25.17
CA ILE A 5 -0.22 7.36 -25.31
C ILE A 5 0.31 8.63 -25.97
N VAL A 6 0.10 8.68 -27.28
CA VAL A 6 0.27 9.85 -28.13
C VAL A 6 -0.81 10.87 -27.75
N PHE A 7 -0.41 11.99 -27.15
CA PHE A 7 -1.22 13.21 -27.15
C PHE A 7 -0.76 14.06 -28.34
N CYS A 8 -1.65 14.25 -29.31
CA CYS A 8 -1.46 15.19 -30.42
C CYS A 8 -2.59 16.23 -30.42
N LEU A 9 -2.15 17.50 -30.31
CA LEU A 9 -2.68 18.76 -30.87
C LEU A 9 -4.01 19.37 -30.35
N PRO A 10 -4.24 20.69 -30.58
CA PRO A 10 -3.34 21.73 -31.10
C PRO A 10 -3.24 23.02 -30.27
N ASP A 11 -2.22 23.79 -30.66
CA ASP A 11 -1.98 25.20 -30.39
C ASP A 11 -3.26 26.07 -30.44
N MET A 12 -3.43 26.91 -29.42
CA MET A 12 -4.00 28.24 -29.63
C MET A 12 -3.21 29.28 -28.83
N LEU A 13 -2.49 30.10 -29.59
CA LEU A 13 -1.86 31.35 -29.18
C LEU A 13 -2.91 32.32 -28.63
N MET A 14 -2.63 32.92 -27.47
CA MET A 14 -2.84 34.35 -27.29
C MET A 14 -1.86 34.92 -26.25
N MET A 15 -1.02 35.83 -26.75
CA MET A 15 -0.25 36.78 -25.96
C MET A 15 -1.21 37.73 -25.22
N SER A 16 -0.89 38.06 -23.97
CA SER A 16 -1.19 39.37 -23.39
C SER A 16 -0.22 39.63 -22.24
N SER A 17 0.76 40.45 -22.55
CA SER A 17 1.69 41.09 -21.63
C SER A 17 0.98 42.18 -20.84
N SER A 18 1.03 42.10 -19.51
CA SER A 18 0.78 43.23 -18.62
C SER A 18 1.71 43.15 -17.41
N SER A 19 2.75 43.98 -17.46
CA SER A 19 3.67 44.27 -16.36
C SER A 19 2.93 45.03 -15.25
N TYR A 20 2.74 44.39 -14.09
CA TYR A 20 2.27 45.07 -12.88
C TYR A 20 3.43 45.08 -11.86
N ASN A 21 4.13 46.21 -11.78
CA ASN A 21 5.08 46.48 -10.72
C ASN A 21 4.32 46.81 -9.43
N GLY A 22 4.02 45.78 -8.65
CA GLY A 22 3.55 45.90 -7.28
C GLY A 22 4.68 45.57 -6.32
N SER A 23 5.33 46.60 -5.76
CA SER A 23 6.22 46.46 -4.61
C SER A 23 5.44 45.97 -3.40
N VAL A 24 5.40 44.64 -3.21
CA VAL A 24 4.78 44.02 -2.04
C VAL A 24 5.81 43.97 -0.91
N LEU A 25 5.47 44.68 0.17
CA LEU A 25 6.11 44.60 1.48
C LEU A 25 6.39 43.14 1.83
N GLN A 26 7.66 42.83 2.07
CA GLN A 26 8.12 41.53 2.53
C GLN A 26 7.64 41.34 3.97
N SER A 27 6.44 40.78 4.13
CA SER A 27 5.99 40.27 5.42
C SER A 27 6.89 39.10 5.79
N ASN A 28 7.72 39.27 6.82
CA ASN A 28 8.39 38.19 7.53
C ASN A 28 7.33 37.29 8.18
N HIS A 29 6.65 36.48 7.37
CA HIS A 29 5.82 35.38 7.83
C HIS A 29 6.73 34.18 8.04
N SER A 30 6.82 33.76 9.31
CA SER A 30 7.39 32.54 9.83
C SER A 30 7.65 31.44 8.79
N TYR A 31 8.92 31.08 8.64
CA TYR A 31 9.43 29.87 7.96
C TYR A 31 8.99 28.58 8.69
N GLY A 32 7.68 28.41 8.81
CA GLY A 32 7.01 27.22 9.33
C GLY A 32 6.00 26.69 8.33
N SER A 33 6.27 26.82 7.02
CA SER A 33 5.50 26.13 6.01
C SER A 33 5.75 24.63 6.17
N THR A 34 4.88 23.98 6.92
CA THR A 34 4.87 22.53 7.13
C THR A 34 4.92 21.80 5.78
N PHE A 35 5.67 20.70 5.70
CA PHE A 35 5.74 19.79 4.54
C PHE A 35 4.34 19.51 3.94
N MET A 36 3.35 19.35 4.82
CA MET A 36 1.94 19.21 4.47
C MET A 36 1.39 20.35 3.60
N SER A 37 1.70 21.61 3.91
CA SER A 37 1.20 22.77 3.18
C SER A 37 1.74 22.81 1.74
N ALA A 38 3.04 22.50 1.57
CA ALA A 38 3.66 22.38 0.26
C ALA A 38 3.06 21.22 -0.54
N TYR A 39 2.86 20.07 0.12
CA TYR A 39 2.22 18.89 -0.47
C TYR A 39 0.80 19.20 -0.99
N LEU A 40 -0.05 19.82 -0.17
CA LEU A 40 -1.42 20.20 -0.53
C LEU A 40 -1.46 21.23 -1.68
N THR A 41 -0.49 22.14 -1.72
CA THR A 41 -0.37 23.12 -2.81
C THR A 41 0.00 22.42 -4.12
N CYS A 42 0.91 21.45 -4.08
CA CYS A 42 1.24 20.64 -5.24
C CYS A 42 0.05 19.82 -5.76
N LEU A 43 -0.74 19.22 -4.87
CA LEU A 43 -1.93 18.45 -5.25
C LEU A 43 -3.00 19.29 -5.97
N THR A 44 -3.07 20.59 -5.69
CA THR A 44 -4.04 21.49 -6.34
C THR A 44 -3.52 22.10 -7.64
N SER A 45 -2.23 21.98 -7.94
CA SER A 45 -1.66 22.47 -9.20
C SER A 45 -2.24 21.70 -10.40
N ARG A 46 -2.53 22.41 -11.51
CA ARG A 46 -3.25 21.85 -12.68
C ARG A 46 -2.73 20.50 -13.21
N PRO A 47 -1.43 20.33 -13.51
CA PRO A 47 -0.95 19.06 -14.05
C PRO A 47 -1.00 17.94 -13.01
N SER A 48 -0.62 18.23 -11.77
CA SER A 48 -0.62 17.27 -10.67
C SER A 48 -2.02 16.85 -10.23
N SER A 49 -2.99 17.77 -10.24
CA SER A 49 -4.37 17.46 -9.84
C SER A 49 -5.02 16.47 -10.81
N ILE A 50 -4.73 16.55 -12.11
CA ILE A 50 -5.21 15.60 -13.11
C ILE A 50 -4.57 14.21 -12.90
N ILE A 51 -3.24 14.17 -12.71
CA ILE A 51 -2.49 12.92 -12.47
C ILE A 51 -2.97 12.25 -11.16
N PHE A 52 -3.15 13.04 -10.11
CA PHE A 52 -3.58 12.52 -8.81
C PHE A 52 -5.06 12.10 -8.83
N SER A 53 -5.94 12.87 -9.47
CA SER A 53 -7.36 12.51 -9.59
C SER A 53 -7.56 11.25 -10.40
N SER A 54 -6.80 11.07 -11.49
CA SER A 54 -6.85 9.81 -12.27
C SER A 54 -6.36 8.61 -11.45
N TYR A 55 -5.30 8.76 -10.66
CA TYR A 55 -4.88 7.76 -9.68
C TYR A 55 -6.01 7.43 -8.69
N ILE A 56 -6.64 8.45 -8.09
CA ILE A 56 -7.74 8.25 -7.12
C ILE A 56 -8.89 7.47 -7.76
N VAL A 57 -9.34 7.89 -8.95
CA VAL A 57 -10.45 7.21 -9.64
C VAL A 57 -10.13 5.75 -9.90
N LEU A 58 -8.93 5.44 -10.38
CA LEU A 58 -8.48 4.06 -10.59
C LEU A 58 -8.41 3.28 -9.27
N HIS A 59 -7.82 3.88 -8.23
CA HIS A 59 -7.69 3.26 -6.92
C HIS A 59 -9.07 2.91 -6.34
N ILE A 60 -10.01 3.86 -6.32
CA ILE A 60 -11.37 3.63 -5.83
C ILE A 60 -12.06 2.54 -6.67
N SER A 61 -11.98 2.66 -8.00
CA SER A 61 -12.66 1.74 -8.92
C SER A 61 -12.17 0.29 -8.82
N LEU A 62 -10.90 0.08 -8.48
CA LEU A 62 -10.32 -1.25 -8.34
C LEU A 62 -10.45 -1.78 -6.91
N HIS A 63 -10.15 -0.97 -5.89
CA HIS A 63 -10.14 -1.42 -4.50
C HIS A 63 -11.53 -1.62 -3.93
N LEU A 64 -12.46 -0.68 -4.14
CA LEU A 64 -13.80 -0.78 -3.57
C LEU A 64 -14.51 -2.11 -3.92
N PRO A 65 -14.59 -2.55 -5.19
CA PRO A 65 -15.23 -3.83 -5.51
C PRO A 65 -14.45 -5.03 -4.94
N LEU A 66 -13.12 -4.98 -4.93
CA LEU A 66 -12.29 -6.05 -4.36
C LEU A 66 -12.51 -6.18 -2.85
N SER A 67 -12.47 -5.09 -2.11
CA SER A 67 -12.69 -5.04 -0.66
C SER A 67 -14.10 -5.52 -0.30
N VAL A 68 -15.12 -5.05 -1.02
CA VAL A 68 -16.52 -5.49 -0.83
C VAL A 68 -16.67 -6.99 -1.10
N LEU A 69 -16.06 -7.50 -2.16
CA LEU A 69 -16.13 -8.92 -2.51
C LEU A 69 -15.44 -9.78 -1.43
N ILE A 70 -14.27 -9.36 -0.94
CA ILE A 70 -13.56 -10.05 0.15
C ILE A 70 -14.41 -10.09 1.42
N LEU A 71 -14.95 -8.94 1.84
CA LEU A 71 -15.83 -8.87 3.02
C LEU A 71 -17.08 -9.73 2.85
N TYR A 72 -17.68 -9.70 1.66
CA TYR A 72 -18.84 -10.53 1.33
C TYR A 72 -18.52 -12.02 1.45
N ARG A 73 -17.37 -12.47 0.94
CA ARG A 73 -16.94 -13.87 1.04
C ARG A 73 -16.67 -14.28 2.49
N ILE A 74 -15.98 -13.44 3.25
CA ILE A 74 -15.74 -13.68 4.68
C ILE A 74 -17.09 -13.82 5.41
N PHE A 75 -18.02 -12.91 5.16
CA PHE A 75 -19.36 -12.93 5.76
C PHE A 75 -20.19 -14.16 5.35
N GLN A 76 -20.14 -14.56 4.07
CA GLN A 76 -20.80 -15.77 3.59
C GLN A 76 -20.25 -17.03 4.27
N GLN A 77 -18.92 -17.13 4.42
CA GLN A 77 -18.29 -18.26 5.12
C GLN A 77 -18.73 -18.33 6.58
N THR A 78 -18.83 -17.18 7.26
CA THR A 78 -19.37 -17.10 8.63
C THR A 78 -20.83 -17.58 8.69
N LYS A 79 -21.65 -17.27 7.68
CA LYS A 79 -23.07 -17.67 7.63
C LYS A 79 -23.32 -19.12 7.26
N GLN A 80 -22.49 -19.73 6.42
CA GLN A 80 -22.68 -21.10 5.94
C GLN A 80 -22.17 -22.16 6.91
N CYS A 81 -21.30 -21.80 7.87
CA CYS A 81 -20.85 -22.70 8.93
C CYS A 81 -21.21 -22.19 10.35
N PRO A 82 -22.50 -22.03 10.70
CA PRO A 82 -22.92 -21.58 12.03
C PRO A 82 -22.82 -22.68 13.11
N PHE A 83 -22.69 -23.96 12.71
CA PHE A 83 -22.69 -25.11 13.64
C PHE A 83 -21.32 -25.43 14.26
N PHE A 84 -20.23 -24.86 13.75
CA PHE A 84 -18.92 -24.84 14.40
C PHE A 84 -18.64 -23.43 14.94
N SER A 85 -19.39 -23.08 15.97
CA SER A 85 -19.00 -21.99 16.88
C SER A 85 -17.55 -22.23 17.32
N ALA A 86 -16.68 -21.23 17.11
CA ALA A 86 -15.25 -21.25 17.42
C ALA A 86 -14.31 -22.10 16.54
N ALA A 87 -14.61 -22.29 15.25
CA ALA A 87 -13.51 -22.56 14.30
C ALA A 87 -12.70 -21.26 14.13
N PRO A 88 -11.42 -21.19 14.53
CA PRO A 88 -10.62 -19.98 14.42
C PRO A 88 -10.60 -19.56 12.94
N MET A 89 -10.90 -18.28 12.64
CA MET A 89 -10.57 -17.70 11.34
C MET A 89 -9.19 -18.22 10.93
N SER A 90 -9.04 -18.70 9.69
CA SER A 90 -7.72 -19.12 9.24
C SER A 90 -6.78 -17.94 9.51
N HIS A 91 -5.67 -18.20 10.20
CA HIS A 91 -4.92 -17.13 10.87
C HIS A 91 -4.40 -16.05 9.90
N SER A 92 -4.20 -16.42 8.63
CA SER A 92 -3.86 -15.53 7.50
C SER A 92 -4.99 -14.54 7.15
N ASP A 93 -6.22 -14.84 7.53
CA ASP A 93 -7.42 -14.06 7.19
C ASP A 93 -7.58 -12.87 8.14
N CYS A 94 -7.02 -12.93 9.36
CA CYS A 94 -7.09 -11.84 10.34
C CYS A 94 -6.30 -10.61 9.87
N PHE A 95 -5.03 -10.77 9.47
CA PHE A 95 -4.26 -9.65 8.91
C PHE A 95 -4.86 -9.14 7.60
N THR A 96 -5.37 -10.04 6.76
CA THR A 96 -6.04 -9.65 5.51
C THR A 96 -7.30 -8.83 5.80
N TYR A 97 -8.09 -9.20 6.80
CA TYR A 97 -9.27 -8.46 7.20
C TYR A 97 -8.94 -7.03 7.68
N HIS A 98 -7.94 -6.89 8.56
CA HIS A 98 -7.50 -5.57 9.00
C HIS A 98 -6.89 -4.73 7.86
N LEU A 99 -6.17 -5.35 6.92
CA LEU A 99 -5.70 -4.66 5.73
C LEU A 99 -6.87 -4.16 4.88
N VAL A 100 -7.89 -4.98 4.65
CA VAL A 100 -9.09 -4.56 3.88
C VAL A 100 -9.82 -3.40 4.57
N ILE A 101 -9.89 -3.39 5.91
CA ILE A 101 -10.42 -2.25 6.65
C ILE A 101 -9.57 -1.00 6.40
N MET A 102 -8.24 -1.11 6.47
CA MET A 102 -7.34 0.01 6.19
C MET A 102 -7.50 0.53 4.76
N GLU A 103 -7.63 -0.35 3.78
CA GLU A 103 -7.87 0.01 2.38
C GLU A 103 -9.21 0.75 2.21
N LEU A 104 -10.28 0.32 2.89
CA LEU A 104 -11.58 1.02 2.87
C LEU A 104 -11.48 2.41 3.51
N ILE A 105 -10.76 2.55 4.61
CA ILE A 105 -10.46 3.87 5.21
C ILE A 105 -9.68 4.74 4.21
N GLY A 106 -8.74 4.14 3.48
CA GLY A 106 -7.96 4.81 2.44
C GLY A 106 -8.84 5.28 1.28
N VAL A 107 -9.76 4.43 0.80
CA VAL A 107 -10.75 4.78 -0.24
C VAL A 107 -11.61 5.97 0.19
N LEU A 108 -12.06 5.99 1.46
CA LEU A 108 -12.78 7.15 2.01
C LEU A 108 -11.89 8.40 2.04
N GLY A 109 -10.63 8.27 2.47
CA GLY A 109 -9.65 9.37 2.47
C GLY A 109 -9.41 9.95 1.07
N PHE A 110 -9.18 9.09 0.08
CA PHE A 110 -9.01 9.51 -1.32
C PHE A 110 -10.28 10.14 -1.91
N SER A 111 -11.46 9.65 -1.53
CA SER A 111 -12.73 10.25 -1.95
C SER A 111 -12.89 11.67 -1.40
N LEU A 112 -12.52 11.90 -0.13
CA LEU A 112 -12.50 13.24 0.46
C LEU A 112 -11.48 14.15 -0.22
N CYS A 113 -10.29 13.63 -0.57
CA CYS A 113 -9.30 14.39 -1.34
C CYS A 113 -9.86 14.83 -2.70
N LEU A 114 -10.53 13.93 -3.41
CA LEU A 114 -11.18 14.23 -4.70
C LEU A 114 -12.22 15.36 -4.54
N CYS A 115 -13.12 15.24 -3.54
CA CYS A 115 -14.11 16.26 -3.23
C CYS A 115 -13.46 17.62 -2.89
N GLY A 116 -12.36 17.60 -2.15
CA GLY A 116 -11.59 18.81 -1.81
C GLY A 116 -10.98 19.50 -3.02
N ILE A 117 -10.50 18.73 -4.01
CA ILE A 117 -9.91 19.26 -5.26
C ILE A 117 -11.00 19.87 -6.16
N TYR A 118 -12.11 19.15 -6.39
CA TYR A 118 -13.11 19.56 -7.40
C TYR A 118 -14.15 20.55 -6.89
N ILE A 119 -14.63 20.39 -5.65
CA ILE A 119 -15.77 21.17 -5.18
C ILE A 119 -15.30 22.50 -4.53
N GLN A 120 -13.99 22.72 -4.41
CA GLN A 120 -13.37 23.91 -3.77
C GLN A 120 -13.92 24.21 -2.35
N ILE A 121 -14.62 23.24 -1.72
CA ILE A 121 -15.46 23.44 -0.52
C ILE A 121 -14.64 23.97 0.66
N SER A 122 -13.40 23.52 0.84
CA SER A 122 -12.44 24.08 1.81
C SER A 122 -11.13 23.28 1.86
N LYS A 123 -10.03 23.97 2.17
CA LYS A 123 -8.72 23.35 2.44
C LYS A 123 -8.78 22.32 3.59
N SER A 124 -9.76 22.42 4.48
CA SER A 124 -9.98 21.48 5.60
C SER A 124 -10.44 20.10 5.14
N VAL A 125 -11.28 19.99 4.12
CA VAL A 125 -11.71 18.68 3.57
C VAL A 125 -10.53 17.97 2.91
N LEU A 126 -9.74 18.69 2.12
CA LEU A 126 -8.52 18.15 1.51
C LEU A 126 -7.50 17.72 2.57
N PHE A 127 -7.32 18.52 3.62
CA PHE A 127 -6.47 18.18 4.76
C PHE A 127 -6.97 16.92 5.48
N ALA A 128 -8.27 16.82 5.79
CA ALA A 128 -8.86 15.64 6.41
C ALA A 128 -8.68 14.37 5.56
N GLY A 129 -8.90 14.47 4.25
CA GLY A 129 -8.63 13.36 3.31
C GLY A 129 -7.15 12.96 3.29
N SER A 130 -6.25 13.93 3.35
CA SER A 130 -4.80 13.69 3.43
C SER A 130 -4.40 12.99 4.74
N LEU A 131 -5.01 13.35 5.87
CA LEU A 131 -4.78 12.67 7.15
C LEU A 131 -5.25 11.20 7.09
N MET A 132 -6.45 10.95 6.57
CA MET A 132 -6.98 9.59 6.42
C MET A 132 -6.12 8.76 5.47
N SER A 133 -5.66 9.34 4.36
CA SER A 133 -4.78 8.66 3.42
C SER A 133 -3.43 8.32 4.05
N SER A 134 -2.88 9.24 4.87
CA SER A 134 -1.63 9.03 5.59
C SER A 134 -1.75 7.95 6.67
N PHE A 135 -2.89 7.86 7.35
CA PHE A 135 -3.19 6.79 8.28
C PHE A 135 -3.12 5.41 7.60
N THR A 136 -3.82 5.28 6.47
CA THR A 136 -3.82 4.05 5.68
C THR A 136 -2.42 3.71 5.17
N TRP A 137 -1.63 4.71 4.76
CA TRP A 137 -0.25 4.50 4.30
C TRP A 137 0.62 3.76 5.33
N PHE A 138 0.61 4.20 6.59
CA PHE A 138 1.36 3.50 7.65
C PHE A 138 0.82 2.09 7.90
N GLY A 139 -0.51 1.94 7.89
CA GLY A 139 -1.17 0.65 8.07
C GLY A 139 -0.74 -0.35 7.00
N GLU A 140 -0.83 0.05 5.72
CA GLU A 140 -0.42 -0.77 4.58
C GLU A 140 1.02 -1.25 4.70
N ILE A 141 1.96 -0.35 5.00
CA ILE A 141 3.38 -0.70 5.15
C ILE A 141 3.54 -1.78 6.23
N CYS A 142 2.97 -1.56 7.42
CA CYS A 142 3.08 -2.52 8.51
C CYS A 142 2.41 -3.86 8.19
N PHE A 143 1.20 -3.86 7.63
CA PHE A 143 0.50 -5.10 7.27
C PHE A 143 1.21 -5.86 6.14
N HIS A 144 1.85 -5.17 5.19
CA HIS A 144 2.68 -5.81 4.17
C HIS A 144 3.92 -6.48 4.78
N ILE A 145 4.62 -5.83 5.73
CA ILE A 145 5.75 -6.44 6.44
C ILE A 145 5.28 -7.67 7.22
N LEU A 146 4.17 -7.57 7.96
CA LEU A 146 3.61 -8.69 8.72
C LEU A 146 3.23 -9.85 7.80
N THR A 147 2.63 -9.56 6.65
CA THR A 147 2.29 -10.56 5.63
C THR A 147 3.54 -11.22 5.05
N CYS A 148 4.62 -10.46 4.81
CA CYS A 148 5.91 -11.01 4.38
C CYS A 148 6.52 -11.90 5.46
N PHE A 149 6.48 -11.46 6.72
CA PHE A 149 6.99 -12.21 7.86
C PHE A 149 6.24 -13.54 8.06
N GLU A 150 4.92 -13.54 7.90
CA GLU A 150 4.14 -14.79 7.95
C GLU A 150 4.54 -15.77 6.86
N ARG A 151 4.74 -15.30 5.63
CA ARG A 151 5.18 -16.13 4.50
C ARG A 151 6.59 -16.66 4.72
N TYR A 152 7.47 -15.82 5.25
CA TYR A 152 8.82 -16.21 5.66
C TYR A 152 8.76 -17.34 6.70
N LEU A 153 7.97 -17.18 7.77
CA LEU A 153 7.84 -18.22 8.78
C LEU A 153 7.25 -19.51 8.22
N ALA A 154 6.24 -19.42 7.33
CA ALA A 154 5.63 -20.60 6.73
C ALA A 154 6.62 -21.41 5.88
N VAL A 155 7.57 -20.76 5.21
CA VAL A 155 8.56 -21.42 4.32
C VAL A 155 9.82 -21.84 5.09
N VAL A 156 10.41 -20.94 5.88
CA VAL A 156 11.72 -21.13 6.50
C VAL A 156 11.61 -21.82 7.86
N HIS A 157 10.55 -21.56 8.62
CA HIS A 157 10.37 -22.09 9.98
C HIS A 157 8.96 -22.66 10.20
N PRO A 158 8.58 -23.74 9.49
CA PRO A 158 7.22 -24.29 9.51
C PRO A 158 6.76 -24.72 10.90
N VAL A 159 7.67 -25.19 11.76
CA VAL A 159 7.36 -25.56 13.16
C VAL A 159 6.93 -24.34 13.98
N THR A 160 7.64 -23.23 13.85
CA THR A 160 7.29 -21.95 14.51
C THR A 160 5.97 -21.42 13.96
N TYR A 161 5.76 -21.51 12.65
CA TYR A 161 4.50 -21.13 12.02
C TYR A 161 3.31 -21.94 12.55
N LEU A 162 3.46 -23.27 12.69
CA LEU A 162 2.45 -24.13 13.31
C LEU A 162 2.23 -23.78 14.79
N GLY A 163 3.28 -23.39 15.51
CA GLY A 163 3.18 -22.88 16.88
C GLY A 163 2.34 -21.61 16.99
N LEU A 164 2.47 -20.68 16.03
CA LEU A 164 1.67 -19.46 15.94
C LEU A 164 0.20 -19.69 15.54
N LYS A 165 -0.13 -20.92 15.12
CA LYS A 165 -1.52 -21.35 14.90
C LYS A 165 -2.25 -21.70 16.20
N LYS A 166 -1.53 -21.88 17.31
CA LYS A 166 -2.13 -22.14 18.62
C LYS A 166 -2.71 -20.86 19.22
N GLU A 167 -3.51 -20.99 20.28
CA GLU A 167 -4.16 -19.87 21.00
C GLU A 167 -3.19 -18.74 21.38
N ARG A 168 -1.97 -19.09 21.82
CA ARG A 168 -0.91 -18.12 22.13
C ARG A 168 -0.53 -17.25 20.93
N GLY A 169 -0.54 -17.80 19.72
CA GLY A 169 -0.25 -17.06 18.49
C GLY A 169 -1.36 -16.07 18.11
N ILE A 170 -2.62 -16.39 18.40
CA ILE A 170 -3.75 -15.46 18.21
C ILE A 170 -3.56 -14.21 19.08
N ARG A 171 -3.21 -14.39 20.36
CA ARG A 171 -2.94 -13.27 21.28
C ARG A 171 -1.82 -12.37 20.76
N ILE A 172 -0.71 -12.95 20.30
CA ILE A 172 0.43 -12.19 19.76
C ILE A 172 -0.02 -11.38 18.54
N ARG A 173 -0.76 -11.99 17.61
CA ARG A 173 -1.27 -11.30 16.41
C ARG A 173 -2.18 -10.13 16.77
N ASN A 174 -3.09 -10.30 17.71
CA ASN A 174 -3.98 -9.24 18.16
C ASN A 174 -3.22 -8.08 18.81
N VAL A 175 -2.19 -8.38 19.62
CA VAL A 175 -1.30 -7.35 20.19
C VAL A 175 -0.57 -6.60 19.07
N VAL A 176 0.00 -7.34 18.11
CA VAL A 176 0.70 -6.74 16.96
C VAL A 176 -0.23 -5.86 16.13
N ILE A 177 -1.46 -6.30 15.85
CA ILE A 177 -2.48 -5.50 15.17
C ILE A 177 -2.75 -4.22 15.97
N GLY A 178 -3.01 -4.33 17.28
CA GLY A 178 -3.17 -3.16 18.15
C GLY A 178 -1.99 -2.20 18.07
N CYS A 179 -0.76 -2.70 18.08
CA CYS A 179 0.45 -1.90 17.90
C CYS A 179 0.50 -1.20 16.53
N VAL A 180 0.09 -1.87 15.45
CA VAL A 180 0.00 -1.25 14.12
C VAL A 180 -0.99 -0.09 14.13
N TRP A 181 -2.19 -0.29 14.68
CA TRP A 181 -3.19 0.78 14.79
C TRP A 181 -2.67 1.97 15.61
N LEU A 182 -2.02 1.71 16.75
CA LEU A 182 -1.40 2.74 17.57
C LEU A 182 -0.29 3.49 16.82
N LEU A 183 0.55 2.78 16.07
CA LEU A 183 1.59 3.39 15.24
C LEU A 183 1.00 4.28 14.13
N CYS A 184 -0.11 3.85 13.52
CA CYS A 184 -0.82 4.66 12.53
C CYS A 184 -1.39 5.93 13.16
N CYS A 185 -2.02 5.83 14.34
CA CYS A 185 -2.51 7.00 15.10
C CYS A 185 -1.37 7.96 15.47
N LEU A 186 -0.24 7.42 15.92
CA LEU A 186 0.95 8.20 16.24
C LEU A 186 1.52 8.89 14.99
N GLY A 187 1.52 8.21 13.85
CA GLY A 187 1.94 8.76 12.56
C GLY A 187 1.10 9.96 12.12
N ILE A 188 -0.23 9.91 12.26
CA ILE A 188 -1.10 11.08 12.02
C ILE A 188 -0.76 12.19 13.02
N GLY A 189 -0.66 11.87 14.31
CA GLY A 189 -0.42 12.85 15.37
C GLY A 189 0.92 13.58 15.22
N GLY A 190 1.91 12.92 14.62
CA GLY A 190 3.22 13.49 14.29
C GLY A 190 3.29 14.29 12.99
N MET A 191 2.24 14.27 12.17
CA MET A 191 2.20 14.95 10.86
C MET A 191 2.44 16.47 10.86
N PRO A 192 2.01 17.26 11.87
CA PRO A 192 2.34 18.68 11.92
C PRO A 192 3.80 18.95 12.33
N ALA A 193 4.55 17.94 12.79
CA ALA A 193 5.93 18.09 13.23
C ALA A 193 6.91 17.64 12.12
N ASN A 194 8.08 18.28 12.05
CA ASN A 194 9.18 17.87 11.15
C ASN A 194 9.66 16.42 11.41
N LEU A 195 9.30 15.85 12.56
CA LEU A 195 9.53 14.44 12.91
C LEU A 195 8.83 13.47 11.94
N PHE A 196 7.75 13.87 11.26
CA PHE A 196 7.03 13.02 10.33
C PHE A 196 7.94 12.47 9.22
N ILE A 197 8.79 13.32 8.65
CA ILE A 197 9.70 12.95 7.57
C ILE A 197 10.71 11.90 8.07
N PHE A 198 11.35 12.16 9.20
CA PHE A 198 12.33 11.23 9.79
C PHE A 198 11.69 9.89 10.16
N VAL A 199 10.50 9.90 10.75
CA VAL A 199 9.77 8.69 11.11
C VAL A 199 9.36 7.92 9.85
N ASN A 200 8.85 8.61 8.82
CA ASN A 200 8.47 7.98 7.55
C ASN A 200 9.68 7.35 6.85
N PHE A 201 10.79 8.09 6.76
CA PHE A 201 12.05 7.60 6.21
C PHE A 201 12.56 6.37 6.97
N GLY A 202 12.59 6.44 8.31
CA GLY A 202 13.02 5.33 9.15
C GLY A 202 12.14 4.08 8.98
N ILE A 203 10.82 4.26 8.91
CA ILE A 203 9.87 3.17 8.64
C ILE A 203 10.10 2.58 7.24
N LEU A 204 10.24 3.40 6.20
CA LEU A 204 10.49 2.91 4.84
C LEU A 204 11.82 2.16 4.73
N PHE A 205 12.88 2.69 5.33
CA PHE A 205 14.20 2.04 5.35
C PHE A 205 14.15 0.68 6.07
N LEU A 206 13.55 0.64 7.27
CA LEU A 206 13.38 -0.59 8.03
C LEU A 206 12.53 -1.61 7.25
N SER A 207 11.42 -1.15 6.65
CA SER A 207 10.52 -1.99 5.86
C SER A 207 11.23 -2.59 4.65
N THR A 208 11.98 -1.78 3.90
CA THR A 208 12.77 -2.22 2.75
C THR A 208 13.78 -3.29 3.17
N THR A 209 14.51 -3.04 4.25
CA THR A 209 15.54 -3.97 4.76
C THR A 209 14.94 -5.29 5.20
N LEU A 210 13.85 -5.26 5.99
CA LEU A 210 13.17 -6.46 6.48
C LEU A 210 12.56 -7.26 5.33
N VAL A 211 11.82 -6.61 4.43
CA VAL A 211 11.18 -7.28 3.29
C VAL A 211 12.23 -7.87 2.35
N SER A 212 13.34 -7.17 2.10
CA SER A 212 14.47 -7.71 1.32
C SER A 212 15.07 -8.94 1.98
N SER A 213 15.34 -8.88 3.29
CA SER A 213 15.90 -10.00 4.05
C SER A 213 14.99 -11.23 4.04
N PHE A 214 13.68 -11.03 4.24
CA PHE A 214 12.69 -12.10 4.15
C PHE A 214 12.58 -12.67 2.74
N SER A 215 12.60 -11.80 1.72
CA SER A 215 12.49 -12.20 0.32
C SER A 215 13.67 -13.07 -0.10
N ILE A 216 14.90 -12.64 0.21
CA ILE A 216 16.12 -13.39 -0.08
C ILE A 216 16.10 -14.73 0.65
N SER A 217 15.75 -14.75 1.94
CA SER A 217 15.70 -16.00 2.71
C SER A 217 14.68 -16.99 2.16
N VAL A 218 13.48 -16.51 1.81
CA VAL A 218 12.45 -17.33 1.18
C VAL A 218 12.93 -17.84 -0.19
N LEU A 219 13.56 -16.99 -0.99
CA LEU A 219 14.07 -17.37 -2.31
C LEU A 219 15.19 -18.42 -2.22
N ILE A 220 16.12 -18.28 -1.27
CA ILE A 220 17.20 -19.24 -1.03
C ILE A 220 16.62 -20.61 -0.67
N VAL A 221 15.68 -20.67 0.29
CA VAL A 221 15.06 -21.94 0.70
C VAL A 221 14.27 -22.57 -0.45
N LEU A 222 13.58 -21.74 -1.24
CA LEU A 222 12.81 -22.23 -2.39
C LEU A 222 13.70 -22.73 -3.54
N ILE A 223 14.84 -22.10 -3.80
CA ILE A 223 15.84 -22.57 -4.79
C ILE A 223 16.51 -23.85 -4.29
N GLN A 224 16.81 -23.97 -3.00
CA GLN A 224 17.40 -25.20 -2.45
C GLN A 224 16.44 -26.40 -2.52
N THR A 225 15.13 -26.14 -2.52
CA THR A 225 14.10 -27.19 -2.55
C THR A 225 13.64 -27.60 -3.95
N GLY A 226 14.22 -27.09 -5.04
CA GLY A 226 14.02 -27.62 -6.40
C GLY A 226 15.05 -27.10 -7.43
N PRO A 227 15.36 -27.76 -8.57
CA PRO A 227 14.82 -28.99 -9.16
C PRO A 227 15.96 -30.03 -9.37
N GLY A 228 16.16 -30.90 -8.39
CA GLY A 228 17.18 -31.96 -8.43
C GLY A 228 16.64 -33.39 -8.34
N ASP A 229 15.32 -33.58 -8.24
CA ASP A 229 14.73 -34.90 -7.96
C ASP A 229 14.19 -35.53 -9.26
N LYS A 230 15.11 -36.11 -10.04
CA LYS A 230 14.90 -36.71 -11.39
C LYS A 230 14.10 -38.03 -11.34
N GLY A 231 12.88 -38.02 -10.82
CA GLY A 231 11.96 -39.15 -10.81
C GLY A 231 10.82 -39.00 -11.83
N LYS A 232 10.82 -39.83 -12.88
CA LYS A 232 9.94 -39.83 -14.08
C LYS A 232 8.40 -39.92 -13.86
N GLY A 233 7.89 -39.72 -12.65
CA GLY A 233 6.46 -39.89 -12.30
C GLY A 233 5.78 -38.74 -11.54
N ARG A 234 6.45 -37.59 -11.35
CA ARG A 234 5.99 -36.49 -10.45
C ARG A 234 5.45 -35.22 -11.14
N GLU A 235 5.41 -35.20 -12.47
CA GLU A 235 5.23 -34.01 -13.31
C GLU A 235 3.99 -33.14 -12.97
N ARG A 236 2.88 -33.75 -12.51
CA ARG A 236 1.66 -33.00 -12.12
C ARG A 236 1.74 -32.31 -10.75
N VAL A 237 2.50 -32.85 -9.79
CA VAL A 237 2.65 -32.26 -8.44
C VAL A 237 3.55 -31.03 -8.50
N ASP A 238 4.59 -31.07 -9.35
CA ASP A 238 5.59 -30.01 -9.45
C ASP A 238 5.04 -28.75 -10.12
N GLN A 239 4.09 -28.86 -11.07
CA GLN A 239 3.47 -27.70 -11.71
C GLN A 239 2.65 -26.84 -10.73
N SER A 240 1.96 -27.47 -9.78
CA SER A 240 1.19 -26.76 -8.75
C SER A 240 2.09 -25.98 -7.78
N LYS A 241 3.23 -26.58 -7.41
CA LYS A 241 4.26 -25.98 -6.56
C LYS A 241 4.98 -24.84 -7.29
N GLN A 242 5.33 -25.03 -8.56
CA GLN A 242 5.98 -24.02 -9.39
C GLN A 242 5.08 -22.79 -9.60
N LYS A 243 3.76 -23.00 -9.81
CA LYS A 243 2.80 -21.90 -9.91
C LYS A 243 2.72 -21.10 -8.60
N ALA A 244 2.68 -21.78 -7.45
CA ALA A 244 2.68 -21.12 -6.16
C ALA A 244 3.99 -20.35 -5.91
N PHE A 245 5.12 -20.94 -6.28
CA PHE A 245 6.44 -20.31 -6.24
C PHE A 245 6.48 -19.02 -7.05
N TYR A 246 6.08 -19.06 -8.33
CA TYR A 246 6.06 -17.90 -9.20
C TYR A 246 5.20 -16.76 -8.64
N ILE A 247 4.01 -17.09 -8.11
CA ILE A 247 3.15 -16.11 -7.47
C ILE A 247 3.86 -15.45 -6.27
N ILE A 248 4.52 -16.23 -5.40
CA ILE A 248 5.25 -15.66 -4.25
C ILE A 248 6.36 -14.71 -4.73
N VAL A 249 7.15 -15.12 -5.73
CA VAL A 249 8.25 -14.29 -6.28
C VAL A 249 7.72 -12.99 -6.88
N VAL A 250 6.65 -13.03 -7.65
CA VAL A 250 6.03 -11.82 -8.23
C VAL A 250 5.59 -10.86 -7.12
N ILE A 251 4.99 -11.38 -6.05
CA ILE A 251 4.52 -10.54 -4.93
C ILE A 251 5.68 -9.88 -4.21
N LEU A 252 6.73 -10.65 -3.90
CA LEU A 252 7.92 -10.11 -3.26
C LEU A 252 8.58 -9.05 -4.14
N GLY A 253 8.67 -9.30 -5.45
CA GLY A 253 9.20 -8.34 -6.42
C GLY A 253 8.42 -7.03 -6.45
N VAL A 254 7.09 -7.09 -6.50
CA VAL A 254 6.24 -5.88 -6.50
C VAL A 254 6.36 -5.11 -5.18
N LEU A 255 6.45 -5.80 -4.04
CA LEU A 255 6.65 -5.15 -2.74
C LEU A 255 8.02 -4.47 -2.64
N LEU A 256 9.08 -5.14 -3.11
CA LEU A 256 10.42 -4.55 -3.16
C LEU A 256 10.45 -3.31 -4.06
N LEU A 257 9.80 -3.38 -5.22
CA LEU A 257 9.69 -2.23 -6.12
C LEU A 257 9.02 -1.04 -5.42
N ARG A 258 7.90 -1.26 -4.73
CA ARG A 258 7.23 -0.21 -3.96
C ARG A 258 8.14 0.41 -2.91
N PHE A 259 8.77 -0.41 -2.06
CA PHE A 259 9.57 0.10 -0.95
C PHE A 259 10.86 0.80 -1.39
N THR A 260 11.56 0.22 -2.37
CA THR A 260 12.78 0.83 -2.95
C THR A 260 12.48 2.14 -3.64
N TRP A 261 11.38 2.21 -4.40
CA TRP A 261 10.94 3.44 -5.03
C TRP A 261 10.57 4.52 -4.01
N GLY A 262 9.79 4.18 -2.97
CA GLY A 262 9.46 5.11 -1.89
C GLY A 262 10.68 5.61 -1.12
N LEU A 263 11.68 4.75 -0.89
CA LEU A 263 12.95 5.14 -0.27
C LEU A 263 13.75 6.09 -1.18
N TYR A 264 13.85 5.76 -2.47
CA TYR A 264 14.49 6.63 -3.46
C TYR A 264 13.84 8.01 -3.51
N TRP A 265 12.51 8.05 -3.51
CA TRP A 265 11.74 9.29 -3.45
C TRP A 265 12.05 10.11 -2.20
N ALA A 266 12.05 9.48 -1.03
CA ALA A 266 12.36 10.16 0.23
C ALA A 266 13.78 10.75 0.23
N ILE A 267 14.78 10.04 -0.32
CA ILE A 267 16.16 10.54 -0.45
C ILE A 267 16.21 11.75 -1.39
N LEU A 268 15.55 11.69 -2.54
CA LEU A 268 15.51 12.80 -3.50
C LEU A 268 14.88 14.07 -2.88
N ASN A 269 13.83 13.89 -2.09
CA ASN A 269 13.17 15.01 -1.41
C ASN A 269 14.08 15.67 -0.36
N GLU A 270 14.83 14.88 0.40
CA GLU A 270 15.79 15.40 1.39
C GLU A 270 17.04 16.02 0.76
N ALA A 271 17.47 15.54 -0.41
CA ALA A 271 18.64 16.06 -1.12
C ALA A 271 18.45 17.49 -1.67
N GLY A 272 17.30 18.14 -1.42
CA GLY A 272 17.03 19.52 -1.84
C GLY A 272 16.87 19.68 -3.34
N GLY A 273 16.63 18.58 -4.07
CA GLY A 273 16.24 18.66 -5.47
C GLY A 273 14.95 19.48 -5.58
N SER A 274 14.86 20.38 -6.57
CA SER A 274 13.59 21.03 -6.90
C SER A 274 12.63 19.96 -7.42
N THR A 275 11.89 19.35 -6.51
CA THR A 275 10.95 18.29 -6.84
C THR A 275 9.71 18.96 -7.44
N SER A 276 9.57 18.80 -8.77
CA SER A 276 8.35 19.22 -9.45
C SER A 276 7.15 18.52 -8.82
N CYS A 277 6.05 19.25 -8.61
CA CYS A 277 4.79 18.68 -8.11
C CYS A 277 4.32 17.48 -8.95
N VAL A 278 4.67 17.44 -10.24
CA VAL A 278 4.39 16.31 -11.14
C VAL A 278 5.08 15.04 -10.65
N LEU A 279 6.36 15.13 -10.31
CA LEU A 279 7.17 14.01 -9.87
C LEU A 279 6.61 13.42 -8.56
N MET A 280 6.18 14.30 -7.64
CA MET A 280 5.51 13.93 -6.39
C MET A 280 4.19 13.20 -6.61
N THR A 281 3.42 13.59 -7.63
CA THR A 281 2.17 12.88 -7.98
C THR A 281 2.39 11.62 -8.81
N VAL A 282 3.53 11.45 -9.48
CA VAL A 282 3.85 10.21 -10.19
C VAL A 282 4.23 9.11 -9.20
N ASP A 283 4.85 9.46 -8.07
CA ASP A 283 5.24 8.52 -7.02
C ASP A 283 4.08 7.62 -6.55
N VAL A 284 2.87 8.19 -6.40
CA VAL A 284 1.71 7.43 -5.93
C VAL A 284 1.31 6.28 -6.85
N TRP A 285 1.65 6.35 -8.15
CA TRP A 285 1.32 5.30 -9.10
C TRP A 285 2.09 4.00 -8.87
N PHE A 286 3.30 4.08 -8.33
CA PHE A 286 4.10 2.90 -8.00
C PHE A 286 3.52 2.10 -6.82
N ASN A 287 2.60 2.72 -6.06
CA ASN A 287 1.92 2.05 -4.95
C ASN A 287 0.77 1.15 -5.43
N LEU A 288 0.15 1.46 -6.58
CA LEU A 288 -1.04 0.79 -7.09
C LEU A 288 -0.85 -0.72 -7.32
N PRO A 289 0.26 -1.21 -7.91
CA PRO A 289 0.45 -2.65 -8.08
C PRO A 289 0.56 -3.39 -6.74
N SER A 290 1.18 -2.76 -5.74
CA SER A 290 1.39 -3.38 -4.43
C SER A 290 0.08 -3.59 -3.67
N THR A 291 -0.80 -2.59 -3.71
CA THR A 291 -2.08 -2.65 -2.99
C THR A 291 -3.00 -3.70 -3.62
N LEU A 292 -3.00 -3.88 -4.94
CA LEU A 292 -3.87 -4.85 -5.62
C LEU A 292 -3.45 -6.32 -5.43
N VAL A 293 -2.14 -6.55 -5.32
CA VAL A 293 -1.56 -7.89 -5.31
C VAL A 293 -2.03 -8.72 -4.10
N GLN A 294 -2.24 -8.09 -2.95
CA GLN A 294 -2.60 -8.80 -1.72
C GLN A 294 -4.08 -9.24 -1.67
N PRO A 295 -5.07 -8.37 -1.94
CA PRO A 295 -6.48 -8.75 -2.12
C PRO A 295 -6.67 -9.84 -3.18
N LEU A 296 -5.98 -9.73 -4.32
CA LEU A 296 -6.08 -10.72 -5.40
C LEU A 296 -5.56 -12.10 -4.98
N LEU A 297 -4.47 -12.15 -4.21
CA LEU A 297 -3.95 -13.42 -3.70
C LEU A 297 -4.93 -14.06 -2.71
N PHE A 298 -5.56 -13.27 -1.84
CA PHE A 298 -6.59 -13.79 -0.94
C PHE A 298 -7.74 -14.41 -1.73
N LEU A 299 -8.25 -13.70 -2.73
CA LEU A 299 -9.32 -14.18 -3.60
C LEU A 299 -8.95 -15.50 -4.30
N PHE A 300 -7.73 -15.59 -4.83
CA PHE A 300 -7.23 -16.78 -5.52
C PHE A 300 -7.12 -18.01 -4.59
N ARG A 301 -6.80 -17.79 -3.30
CA ARG A 301 -6.77 -18.87 -2.29
C ARG A 301 -8.17 -19.36 -1.95
N VAL A 302 -9.10 -18.44 -1.69
CA VAL A 302 -10.49 -18.78 -1.33
C VAL A 302 -11.21 -19.48 -2.48
N GLY A 303 -10.98 -19.06 -3.73
CA GLY A 303 -11.58 -19.69 -4.90
C GLY A 303 -11.23 -21.18 -5.05
N LYS A 304 -10.04 -21.59 -4.59
CA LYS A 304 -9.61 -23.00 -4.62
C LYS A 304 -10.15 -23.86 -3.49
N THR A 305 -10.59 -23.26 -2.38
CA THR A 305 -11.07 -24.00 -1.20
C THR A 305 -12.59 -24.20 -1.18
N THR A 306 -13.31 -23.82 -2.24
CA THR A 306 -14.78 -23.89 -2.31
C THR A 306 -15.37 -25.29 -2.52
N SER A 307 -14.58 -26.36 -2.38
CA SER A 307 -15.13 -27.71 -2.31
C SER A 307 -15.43 -28.09 -0.85
N CYS A 308 -16.39 -27.40 -0.23
CA CYS A 308 -17.11 -27.98 0.90
C CYS A 308 -18.20 -28.90 0.32
N LYS A 309 -18.09 -30.21 0.61
CA LYS A 309 -19.22 -31.13 0.50
C LYS A 309 -20.13 -30.95 1.70
#